data_AF-A0A7W0LMB9-F1
#
_entry.id   AF-A0A7W0LMB9-F1
#
_cell.length_a   1.000
_cell.length_b   1.000
_cell.length_c   1.000
_cell.angle_alpha   90.00
_cell.angle_beta   90.00
_cell.angle_gamma   90.00
#
_symmetry.space_group_name_H-M   'P 1'
#
loop_
_entity.id
_entity.type
_entity.pdbx_description
1 polymer ?
#
loop_
_entity_poly.entity_id
_entity_poly.type
_entity_poly.pdbx_seq_one_letter_code
_entity_poly.pdbx_strand_id
1 'polypeptide(L)'
;MRNRALHDALRDFALEAAAALTEEVRGGAELPFDVLEQPGSGAVLYRYRPLTSEFIAERWETLRSLPSAHRAAKTLGSGAAAYLRVQGADGVDAEPALRAMLERLYEDAHEFEFPEERFERVYSEVEETLLDGHQHLTFVVPVHGLRLQTAHVPLGAGMQLAGGEVVDAPPEAVWP
;
A
#
# COMPACT_ATOMS: atom_id res chain seq x y z
N MET A 1 12.34 -4.40 7.52
CA MET A 1 13.19 -3.83 6.46
C MET A 1 12.28 -3.04 5.54
N ARG A 2 12.52 -1.73 5.39
CA ARG A 2 11.70 -0.84 4.56
C ARG A 2 11.74 -1.29 3.10
N ASN A 3 10.59 -1.46 2.44
CA ASN A 3 10.57 -1.82 1.02
C ASN A 3 10.91 -0.57 0.18
N ARG A 4 12.20 -0.28 0.04
CA ARG A 4 12.71 0.92 -0.63
C ARG A 4 12.23 1.05 -2.07
N ALA A 5 12.12 -0.07 -2.79
CA ALA A 5 11.62 -0.06 -4.16
C ALA A 5 10.15 0.36 -4.25
N LEU A 6 9.30 -0.12 -3.31
CA LEU A 6 7.90 0.29 -3.24
C LEU A 6 7.77 1.75 -2.83
N HIS A 7 8.53 2.18 -1.81
CA HIS A 7 8.55 3.57 -1.37
C HIS A 7 8.92 4.53 -2.50
N ASP A 8 10.03 4.27 -3.20
CA ASP A 8 10.49 5.10 -4.32
C ASP A 8 9.46 5.11 -5.46
N ALA A 9 8.85 3.96 -5.78
CA ALA A 9 7.84 3.88 -6.84
C ALA A 9 6.54 4.65 -6.50
N LEU A 10 6.06 4.55 -5.26
CA LEU A 10 4.88 5.31 -4.80
C LEU A 10 5.18 6.81 -4.72
N ARG A 11 6.40 7.18 -4.30
CA ARG A 11 6.86 8.57 -4.25
C ARG A 11 6.92 9.18 -5.65
N ASP A 12 7.55 8.49 -6.59
CA ASP A 12 7.61 8.91 -8.00
C ASP A 12 6.20 9.16 -8.56
N PHE A 13 5.26 8.26 -8.28
CA PHE A 13 3.88 8.42 -8.71
C PHE A 13 3.19 9.61 -8.07
N ALA A 14 3.33 9.78 -6.76
CA ALA A 14 2.73 10.91 -6.06
C ALA A 14 3.31 12.26 -6.51
N LEU A 15 4.60 12.32 -6.83
CA LEU A 15 5.25 13.51 -7.40
C LEU A 15 4.74 13.82 -8.82
N GLU A 16 4.65 12.81 -9.69
CA GLU A 16 4.14 13.01 -11.05
C GLU A 16 2.65 13.40 -11.05
N ALA A 17 1.86 12.79 -10.17
CA ALA A 17 0.46 13.16 -9.96
C ALA A 17 0.30 14.59 -9.41
N ALA A 18 1.14 15.00 -8.45
CA ALA A 18 1.17 16.36 -7.92
C ALA A 18 1.42 17.39 -9.04
N ALA A 19 2.43 17.12 -9.89
CA ALA A 19 2.74 17.96 -11.03
C ALA A 19 1.57 18.05 -12.02
N ALA A 20 0.97 16.91 -12.39
CA ALA A 20 -0.17 16.87 -13.31
C ALA A 20 -1.39 17.65 -12.77
N LEU A 21 -1.76 17.44 -11.50
CA LEU A 21 -2.89 18.12 -10.87
C LEU A 21 -2.62 19.62 -10.69
N THR A 22 -1.39 20.01 -10.40
CA THR A 22 -1.00 21.42 -10.30
C THR A 22 -1.10 22.11 -11.66
N GLU A 23 -0.69 21.46 -12.75
CA GLU A 23 -0.82 22.01 -14.11
C GLU A 23 -2.28 22.17 -14.52
N GLU A 24 -3.16 21.23 -14.17
CA GLU A 24 -4.60 21.35 -14.40
C GLU A 24 -5.17 22.60 -13.71
N VAL A 25 -4.80 22.83 -12.44
CA VAL A 25 -5.25 24.01 -11.68
C VAL A 25 -4.67 25.30 -12.27
N ARG A 26 -3.40 25.32 -12.68
CA ARG A 26 -2.80 26.46 -13.39
C ARG A 26 -3.44 26.72 -14.75
N GLY A 27 -3.92 25.67 -15.41
CA GLY A 27 -4.68 25.73 -16.66
C GLY A 27 -6.09 26.27 -16.51
N GLY A 28 -6.54 26.53 -15.28
CA GLY A 28 -7.85 27.13 -14.98
C GLY A 28 -8.88 26.15 -14.43
N ALA A 29 -8.50 24.90 -14.12
CA ALA A 29 -9.39 24.00 -13.41
C ALA A 29 -9.59 24.49 -11.96
N GLU A 30 -10.85 24.67 -11.55
CA GLU A 30 -11.18 25.07 -10.18
C GLU A 30 -11.36 23.84 -9.29
N LEU A 31 -10.76 23.88 -8.09
CA LEU A 31 -10.98 22.88 -7.05
C LEU A 31 -12.32 23.19 -6.36
N PRO A 32 -13.35 22.33 -6.45
CA PRO A 32 -14.62 22.59 -5.81
C PRO A 32 -14.52 22.53 -4.28
N PHE A 33 -15.39 23.28 -3.61
CA PHE A 33 -15.50 23.33 -2.16
C PHE A 33 -16.93 23.07 -1.72
N ASP A 34 -17.07 22.32 -0.64
CA ASP A 34 -18.32 22.12 0.07
C ASP A 34 -18.37 22.99 1.34
N VAL A 35 -19.56 23.33 1.80
CA VAL A 35 -19.79 24.13 3.01
C VAL A 35 -20.46 23.25 4.05
N LEU A 36 -19.68 22.86 5.06
CA LEU A 36 -20.17 22.05 6.16
C LEU A 36 -20.61 22.92 7.34
N GLU A 37 -21.81 22.66 7.84
CA GLU A 37 -22.31 23.24 9.08
C GLU A 37 -21.82 22.42 10.28
N GLN A 38 -21.13 23.08 11.21
CA GLN A 38 -20.80 22.51 12.50
C GLN A 38 -21.72 23.10 13.58
N PRO A 39 -22.64 22.31 14.15
CA PRO A 39 -23.49 22.77 15.24
C PRO A 39 -22.65 22.98 16.49
N GLY A 40 -22.48 24.24 16.91
CA GLY A 40 -21.91 24.61 18.20
C GLY A 40 -22.98 24.82 19.26
N SER A 41 -22.58 24.86 20.53
CA SER A 41 -23.49 25.11 21.69
C SER A 41 -24.14 26.51 21.71
N GLY A 42 -23.96 27.34 20.67
CA GLY A 42 -24.52 28.69 20.62
C GLY A 42 -24.64 29.28 19.22
N ALA A 43 -23.64 29.12 18.35
CA ALA A 43 -23.67 29.59 16.96
C ALA A 43 -23.26 28.46 16.01
N VAL A 44 -23.85 28.44 14.80
CA VAL A 44 -23.47 27.55 13.71
C VAL A 44 -22.19 28.09 13.09
N LEU A 45 -21.14 27.26 13.04
CA LEU A 45 -19.90 27.58 12.34
C LEU A 45 -19.92 26.91 10.97
N TYR A 46 -19.48 27.66 9.96
CA TYR A 46 -19.34 27.14 8.60
C TYR A 46 -17.88 26.81 8.33
N ARG A 47 -17.61 25.58 7.88
CA ARG A 47 -16.28 25.12 7.45
C ARG A 47 -16.32 24.84 5.95
N TYR A 48 -15.42 25.48 5.21
CA TYR A 48 -15.15 25.12 3.82
C TYR A 48 -14.29 23.86 3.78
N ARG A 49 -14.74 22.86 3.02
CA ARG A 49 -14.02 21.62 2.79
C ARG A 49 -13.66 21.49 1.30
N PRO A 50 -12.37 21.37 0.94
CA PRO A 50 -12.01 21.13 -0.45
C PRO A 50 -12.43 19.72 -0.87
N LEU A 51 -13.01 19.59 -2.06
CA LEU A 51 -13.45 18.33 -2.64
C LEU A 51 -12.35 17.70 -3.48
N THR A 52 -11.17 17.50 -2.88
CA THR A 52 -9.98 16.95 -3.56
C THR A 52 -10.20 15.54 -4.07
N SER A 53 -10.95 14.71 -3.36
CA SER A 53 -11.27 13.35 -3.80
C SER A 53 -12.09 13.34 -5.11
N GLU A 54 -13.06 14.25 -5.25
CA GLU A 54 -13.85 14.37 -6.48
C GLU A 54 -12.99 14.87 -7.64
N PHE A 55 -12.17 15.90 -7.38
CA PHE A 55 -11.24 16.43 -8.37
C PHE A 55 -10.25 15.38 -8.89
N ILE A 56 -9.73 14.53 -8.00
CA ILE A 56 -8.85 13.39 -8.35
C ILE A 56 -9.64 12.32 -9.12
N ALA A 57 -10.88 12.03 -8.71
CA ALA A 57 -11.73 11.03 -9.36
C ALA A 57 -11.98 11.36 -10.84
N GLU A 58 -12.30 12.61 -11.14
CA GLU A 58 -12.53 13.10 -12.51
C GLU A 58 -11.29 12.98 -13.39
N ARG A 59 -10.10 13.13 -12.79
CA ARG A 59 -8.80 13.11 -13.48
C ARG A 59 -8.12 11.74 -13.42
N TRP A 60 -8.79 10.74 -12.85
CA TRP A 60 -8.20 9.43 -12.60
C TRP A 60 -7.72 8.74 -13.88
N GLU A 61 -8.46 8.86 -15.00
CA GLU A 61 -8.07 8.23 -16.26
C GLU A 61 -6.72 8.78 -16.77
N THR A 62 -6.49 10.08 -16.61
CA THR A 62 -5.21 10.71 -16.95
C THR A 62 -4.12 10.24 -16.00
N LEU A 63 -4.38 10.24 -14.68
CA LEU A 63 -3.40 9.87 -13.66
C LEU A 63 -2.98 8.40 -13.75
N ARG A 64 -3.91 7.48 -14.01
CA ARG A 64 -3.59 6.05 -14.15
C ARG A 64 -2.81 5.75 -15.42
N SER A 65 -2.90 6.62 -16.45
CA SER A 65 -2.12 6.49 -17.68
C SER A 65 -0.64 6.88 -17.52
N LEU A 66 -0.26 7.51 -16.39
CA LEU A 66 1.12 7.95 -16.14
C LEU A 66 2.10 6.76 -16.07
N PRO A 67 3.33 6.90 -16.60
CA PRO A 67 4.35 5.86 -16.50
C PRO A 67 4.69 5.47 -15.05
N SER A 68 4.70 6.43 -14.12
CA SER A 68 4.90 6.13 -12.69
C SER A 68 3.76 5.33 -12.08
N ALA A 69 2.50 5.56 -12.49
CA ALA A 69 1.34 4.80 -12.02
C ALA A 69 1.50 3.30 -12.32
N HIS A 70 1.92 2.97 -13.54
CA HIS A 70 2.19 1.59 -13.95
C HIS A 70 3.33 0.95 -13.16
N ARG A 71 4.41 1.69 -12.91
CA ARG A 71 5.55 1.22 -12.10
C ARG A 71 5.14 1.00 -10.64
N ALA A 72 4.39 1.93 -10.06
CA ALA A 72 3.86 1.83 -8.72
C ALA A 72 2.90 0.64 -8.58
N ALA A 73 1.95 0.49 -9.51
CA ALA A 73 1.00 -0.62 -9.52
C ALA A 73 1.69 -1.99 -9.60
N LYS A 74 2.70 -2.11 -10.48
CA LYS A 74 3.50 -3.34 -10.62
C LYS A 74 4.29 -3.66 -9.34
N THR A 75 4.83 -2.63 -8.68
CA THR A 75 5.63 -2.80 -7.45
C THR A 75 4.75 -3.13 -6.25
N LEU A 76 3.54 -2.57 -6.20
CA LEU A 76 2.55 -2.84 -5.17
C LEU A 76 2.03 -4.28 -5.26
N GLY A 77 1.80 -4.80 -6.47
CA GLY A 77 1.49 -6.22 -6.70
C GLY A 77 0.38 -6.76 -5.79
N SER A 78 0.65 -7.87 -5.11
CA SER A 78 -0.28 -8.49 -4.14
C SER A 78 -0.46 -7.69 -2.83
N GLY A 79 0.37 -6.68 -2.59
CA GLY A 79 0.25 -5.77 -1.45
C GLY A 79 -0.92 -4.78 -1.56
N ALA A 80 -1.53 -4.65 -2.74
CA ALA A 80 -2.66 -3.76 -2.98
C ALA A 80 -3.87 -4.05 -2.07
N ALA A 81 -4.17 -5.33 -1.85
CA ALA A 81 -5.26 -5.73 -0.95
C ALA A 81 -4.98 -5.40 0.53
N ALA A 82 -3.72 -5.42 0.95
CA ALA A 82 -3.34 -4.98 2.29
C ALA A 82 -3.46 -3.46 2.41
N TYR A 83 -2.99 -2.74 1.39
CA TYR A 83 -3.11 -1.28 1.30
C TYR A 83 -4.57 -0.82 1.41
N LEU A 84 -5.46 -1.37 0.59
CA LEU A 84 -6.88 -1.00 0.56
C LEU A 84 -7.58 -1.24 1.90
N ARG A 85 -7.27 -2.35 2.58
CA ARG A 85 -7.80 -2.64 3.92
C ARG A 85 -7.44 -1.57 4.96
N VAL A 86 -6.21 -1.06 4.94
CA VAL A 86 -5.79 0.06 5.83
C VAL A 86 -6.60 1.32 5.54
N GLN A 87 -6.91 1.53 4.27
CA GLN A 87 -7.71 2.67 3.82
C GLN A 87 -9.22 2.50 4.05
N GLY A 88 -9.66 1.37 4.61
CA GLY A 88 -11.09 1.06 4.75
C GLY A 88 -11.80 0.86 3.41
N ALA A 89 -11.04 0.58 2.35
CA ALA A 89 -11.53 0.33 1.01
C ALA A 89 -11.45 -1.18 0.69
N ASP A 90 -12.41 -1.65 -0.11
CA ASP A 90 -12.45 -3.02 -0.59
C ASP A 90 -11.79 -3.13 -1.97
N GLY A 91 -10.99 -4.17 -2.17
CA GLY A 91 -10.41 -4.50 -3.47
C GLY A 91 -9.09 -5.25 -3.36
N VAL A 92 -8.66 -5.77 -4.52
CA VAL A 92 -7.39 -6.48 -4.67
C VAL A 92 -6.48 -5.83 -5.72
N ASP A 93 -7.02 -4.86 -6.46
CA ASP A 93 -6.35 -4.25 -7.59
C ASP A 93 -5.48 -3.07 -7.13
N ALA A 94 -4.34 -2.91 -7.79
CA ALA A 94 -3.39 -1.85 -7.46
C ALA A 94 -3.91 -0.46 -7.82
N GLU A 95 -4.71 -0.32 -8.88
CA GLU A 95 -5.25 0.98 -9.31
C GLU A 95 -6.14 1.65 -8.25
N PRO A 96 -7.18 0.99 -7.69
CA PRO A 96 -7.93 1.52 -6.56
C PRO A 96 -7.05 1.89 -5.36
N ALA A 97 -6.00 1.11 -5.08
CA ALA A 97 -5.09 1.38 -3.97
C ALA A 97 -4.29 2.68 -4.19
N LEU A 98 -3.79 2.89 -5.42
CA LEU A 98 -3.10 4.11 -5.81
C LEU A 98 -4.02 5.33 -5.76
N ARG A 99 -5.27 5.19 -6.18
CA ARG A 99 -6.27 6.26 -6.08
C ARG A 99 -6.54 6.62 -4.61
N ALA A 100 -6.82 5.63 -3.77
CA ALA A 100 -7.06 5.83 -2.34
C ALA A 100 -5.85 6.48 -1.65
N MET A 101 -4.62 6.15 -2.07
CA MET A 101 -3.41 6.83 -1.60
C MET A 101 -3.43 8.32 -1.91
N LEU A 102 -3.73 8.72 -3.14
CA LEU A 102 -3.78 10.14 -3.53
C LEU A 102 -4.90 10.89 -2.79
N GLU A 103 -6.08 10.27 -2.67
CA GLU A 103 -7.20 10.85 -1.93
C GLU A 103 -6.83 11.13 -0.47
N ARG A 104 -6.12 10.20 0.19
CA ARG A 104 -5.62 10.41 1.56
C ARG A 104 -4.45 11.38 1.66
N LEU A 105 -3.61 11.44 0.62
CA LEU A 105 -2.49 12.39 0.55
C LEU A 105 -2.99 13.84 0.47
N TYR A 106 -4.10 14.07 -0.23
CA TYR A 106 -4.68 15.40 -0.45
C TYR A 106 -5.99 15.65 0.31
N GLU A 107 -6.38 14.78 1.25
CA GLU A 107 -7.57 15.01 2.06
C GLU A 107 -7.43 16.35 2.81
N ASP A 108 -8.43 17.21 2.72
CA ASP A 108 -8.42 18.57 3.28
C ASP A 108 -7.31 19.51 2.73
N ALA A 109 -6.58 19.13 1.67
CA ALA A 109 -5.60 20.00 1.02
C ALA A 109 -6.29 21.02 0.10
N HIS A 110 -5.77 22.24 0.07
CA HIS A 110 -6.28 23.33 -0.77
C HIS A 110 -5.54 23.46 -2.10
N GLU A 111 -4.40 22.78 -2.22
CA GLU A 111 -3.51 22.80 -3.37
C GLU A 111 -2.82 21.44 -3.54
N PHE A 112 -2.22 21.22 -4.70
CA PHE A 112 -1.62 19.93 -5.08
C PHE A 112 -0.09 19.94 -5.00
N GLU A 113 0.49 20.71 -4.07
CA GLU A 113 1.91 20.59 -3.74
C GLU A 113 2.19 19.25 -3.06
N PHE A 114 3.30 18.60 -3.41
CA PHE A 114 3.64 17.29 -2.84
C PHE A 114 3.94 17.39 -1.33
N PRO A 115 3.10 16.82 -0.45
CA PRO A 115 3.26 16.99 0.98
C PRO A 115 4.15 15.86 1.54
N GLU A 116 5.46 16.09 1.56
CA GLU A 116 6.47 15.07 1.90
C GLU A 116 6.23 14.41 3.26
N GLU A 117 5.97 15.20 4.31
CA GLU A 117 5.70 14.67 5.66
C GLU A 117 4.44 13.80 5.72
N ARG A 118 3.40 14.18 4.98
CA ARG A 118 2.15 13.43 4.93
C ARG A 118 2.31 12.14 4.13
N PHE A 119 3.07 12.18 3.04
CA PHE A 119 3.42 10.99 2.28
C PHE A 119 4.14 9.97 3.15
N GLU A 120 5.17 10.40 3.89
CA GLU A 120 5.91 9.51 4.80
C GLU A 120 5.02 8.88 5.88
N ARG A 121 4.07 9.64 6.42
CA ARG A 121 3.09 9.14 7.39
C ARG A 121 2.15 8.10 6.77
N VAL A 122 1.54 8.40 5.62
CA VAL A 122 0.64 7.46 4.92
C VAL A 122 1.38 6.18 4.52
N TYR A 123 2.63 6.31 4.05
CA TYR A 123 3.46 5.16 3.71
C TYR A 123 3.80 4.31 4.96
N SER A 124 4.09 4.93 6.10
CA SER A 124 4.44 4.21 7.33
C SER A 124 3.29 3.34 7.85
N GLU A 125 2.06 3.86 7.85
CA GLU A 125 0.85 3.12 8.24
C GLU A 125 0.62 1.86 7.37
N VAL A 126 0.94 1.99 6.09
CA VAL A 126 0.83 0.92 5.10
C VAL A 126 1.95 -0.10 5.25
N GLU A 127 3.17 0.36 5.49
CA GLU A 127 4.34 -0.49 5.72
C GLU A 127 4.17 -1.36 6.96
N GLU A 128 3.63 -0.82 8.05
CA GLU A 128 3.29 -1.59 9.26
C GLU A 128 2.32 -2.74 8.94
N THR A 129 1.26 -2.47 8.18
CA THR A 129 0.26 -3.49 7.83
C THR A 129 0.78 -4.52 6.82
N LEU A 130 1.66 -4.11 5.90
CA LEU A 130 2.33 -5.03 4.98
C LEU A 130 3.31 -5.94 5.71
N LEU A 131 4.04 -5.43 6.72
CA LEU A 131 4.91 -6.26 7.56
C LEU A 131 4.09 -7.25 8.40
N ASP A 132 2.97 -6.82 8.98
CA ASP A 132 2.09 -7.72 9.74
C ASP A 132 1.46 -8.81 8.86
N GLY A 133 1.21 -8.53 7.57
CA GLY A 133 0.65 -9.47 6.59
C GLY A 133 1.66 -10.41 5.90
N HIS A 134 2.97 -10.23 6.09
CA HIS A 134 4.01 -10.97 5.38
C HIS A 134 4.93 -11.79 6.30
N GLN A 135 4.37 -12.43 7.33
CA GLN A 135 5.08 -13.50 8.03
C GLN A 135 4.91 -14.81 7.24
N HIS A 136 5.90 -15.15 6.40
CA HIS A 136 6.02 -16.52 5.87
C HIS A 136 6.35 -17.47 7.04
N LEU A 137 5.31 -18.07 7.63
CA LEU A 137 5.48 -19.03 8.70
C LEU A 137 5.83 -20.40 8.09
N THR A 138 7.08 -20.81 8.28
CA THR A 138 7.54 -22.16 7.92
C THR A 138 7.42 -23.05 9.15
N PHE A 139 6.62 -24.11 9.08
CA PHE A 139 6.56 -25.12 10.13
C PHE A 139 7.57 -26.23 9.85
N VAL A 140 8.46 -26.47 10.81
CA VAL A 140 9.36 -27.63 10.80
C VAL A 140 8.83 -28.64 11.82
N VAL A 141 8.48 -29.84 11.35
CA VAL A 141 8.01 -30.95 12.20
C VAL A 141 9.02 -32.08 12.12
N PRO A 142 9.70 -32.44 13.23
CA PRO A 142 10.62 -33.56 13.23
C PRO A 142 9.84 -34.88 13.07
N VAL A 143 10.27 -35.73 12.14
CA VAL A 143 9.70 -37.05 11.91
C VAL A 143 10.75 -38.11 12.24
N HIS A 144 10.53 -38.86 13.32
CA HIS A 144 11.46 -39.88 13.77
C HIS A 144 11.19 -41.24 13.12
N GLY A 145 12.24 -42.07 12.98
CA GLY A 145 12.15 -43.44 12.46
C GLY A 145 12.20 -43.56 10.93
N LEU A 146 12.40 -42.45 10.22
CA LEU A 146 12.59 -42.43 8.76
C LEU A 146 14.03 -42.07 8.42
N ARG A 147 14.59 -42.76 7.42
CA ARG A 147 15.88 -42.40 6.82
C ARG A 147 15.64 -41.96 5.38
N LEU A 148 15.92 -40.70 5.10
CA LEU A 148 15.88 -40.19 3.74
C LEU A 148 17.09 -40.75 2.96
N GLN A 149 16.83 -41.31 1.77
CA GLN A 149 17.88 -41.71 0.84
C GLN A 149 18.32 -40.55 -0.07
N THR A 150 17.49 -39.51 -0.17
CA THR A 150 17.72 -38.29 -0.94
C THR A 150 17.64 -37.06 -0.02
N ALA A 151 18.32 -35.97 -0.37
CA ALA A 151 18.38 -34.77 0.48
C ALA A 151 17.00 -34.11 0.70
N HIS A 152 16.08 -34.26 -0.25
CA HIS A 152 14.70 -33.81 -0.15
C HIS A 152 13.76 -34.79 -0.86
N VAL A 153 12.51 -34.85 -0.40
CA VAL A 153 11.40 -35.57 -1.02
C VAL A 153 10.18 -34.66 -1.02
N PRO A 154 9.69 -34.22 -2.20
CA PRO A 154 8.48 -33.41 -2.27
C PRO A 154 7.26 -34.27 -1.89
N LEU A 155 6.42 -33.77 -0.99
CA LEU A 155 5.15 -34.41 -0.60
C LEU A 155 3.95 -33.84 -1.37
N GLY A 156 4.15 -32.72 -2.06
CA GLY A 156 3.08 -31.96 -2.73
C GLY A 156 2.44 -30.92 -1.79
N ALA A 157 1.54 -30.09 -2.34
CA ALA A 157 0.86 -29.01 -1.60
C ALA A 157 1.81 -28.05 -0.84
N GLY A 158 3.02 -27.83 -1.36
CA GLY A 158 4.03 -26.98 -0.72
C GLY A 158 4.79 -27.63 0.44
N MET A 159 4.54 -28.91 0.73
CA MET A 159 5.25 -29.67 1.75
C MET A 159 6.43 -30.45 1.16
N GLN A 160 7.51 -30.56 1.93
CA GLN A 160 8.68 -31.36 1.61
C GLN A 160 9.25 -32.02 2.86
N LEU A 161 9.78 -33.23 2.71
CA LEU A 161 10.71 -33.80 3.66
C LEU A 161 12.12 -33.40 3.24
N ALA A 162 12.94 -32.96 4.18
CA ALA A 162 14.34 -32.66 3.95
C ALA A 162 15.16 -33.14 5.14
N GLY A 163 16.44 -33.45 4.91
CA GLY A 163 17.38 -33.73 6.00
C GLY A 163 17.46 -32.54 6.95
N GLY A 164 17.52 -32.79 8.26
CA GLY A 164 17.56 -31.73 9.28
C GLY A 164 18.82 -30.85 9.15
N GLU A 165 19.88 -31.39 8.57
CA GLU A 165 21.12 -30.70 8.21
C GLU A 165 21.01 -29.81 6.95
N VAL A 166 19.95 -29.99 6.15
CA VAL A 166 19.72 -29.26 4.88
C VAL A 166 18.77 -28.09 5.08
N VAL A 167 17.94 -28.13 6.13
CA VAL A 167 17.04 -27.04 6.52
C VAL A 167 17.67 -26.30 7.69
N ASP A 168 17.54 -24.97 7.72
CA ASP A 168 17.92 -24.15 8.88
C ASP A 168 16.91 -24.38 10.03
N ALA A 169 16.84 -25.62 10.50
CA ALA A 169 15.93 -26.09 11.53
C ALA A 169 16.55 -25.86 12.91
N PRO A 170 15.72 -25.58 13.95
CA PRO A 170 16.21 -25.50 15.32
C PRO A 170 16.99 -26.77 15.70
N PRO A 171 18.09 -26.67 16.47
CA PRO A 171 18.91 -27.83 16.85
C PRO A 171 18.09 -28.96 17.48
N GLU A 172 17.03 -28.63 18.23
CA GLU A 172 16.11 -29.57 18.87
C GLU A 172 15.33 -30.43 17.87
N ALA A 173 15.17 -29.96 16.63
CA ALA A 173 14.52 -30.70 15.55
C ALA A 173 15.49 -31.62 14.78
N VAL A 174 16.80 -31.40 14.90
CA VAL A 174 17.84 -32.16 14.18
C VAL A 174 18.52 -33.19 15.10
N TRP A 175 18.75 -32.84 16.36
CA TRP A 175 19.30 -33.71 17.40
C TRP A 175 18.38 -33.72 18.64
N PRO A 176 17.51 -34.73 18.79
CA PRO A 176 16.78 -34.95 20.04
C PRO A 176 17.69 -35.45 21.17
#